data_AF-A0A7S2TQH3-F1
#
_entry.id   AF-A0A7S2TQH3-F1
#
_cell.length_a   1.000
_cell.length_b   1.000
_cell.length_c   1.000
_cell.angle_alpha   90.00
_cell.angle_beta   90.00
_cell.angle_gamma   90.00
#
_symmetry.space_group_name_H-M   'P 1'
#
loop_
_entity.id
_entity.type
_entity.pdbx_description
1 polymer ?
#
loop_
_entity_poly.entity_id
_entity_poly.type
_entity_poly.pdbx_seq_one_letter_code
_entity_poly.pdbx_strand_id
1 'polypeptide(L)'
;RNFAGSQRNRWTCDTDTSLPTDIMEKKIKIPRSFKLLEEYDYAVGKENKTKITGQHKGLINYGLMDYTRESKDPLGSWRGIIIGIQGKQSGELLYNFEVTIPNNYPDTPPIVRIKG
;
A
#
# COMPACT_ATOMS: atom_id res chain seq x y z
N ARG A 1 -10.71 67.49 11.38
CA ARG A 1 -9.74 66.55 11.99
C ARG A 1 -10.50 65.26 12.25
N ASN A 2 -10.14 64.21 11.51
CA ASN A 2 -10.97 63.03 11.29
C ASN A 2 -10.93 62.03 12.45
N PHE A 3 -12.06 61.35 12.62
CA PHE A 3 -12.41 60.41 13.67
C PHE A 3 -11.63 59.08 13.57
N ALA A 4 -11.24 58.55 14.73
CA ALA A 4 -10.74 57.19 14.88
C ALA A 4 -11.90 56.19 14.84
N GLY A 5 -11.92 55.32 13.82
CA GLY A 5 -12.81 54.18 13.72
C GLY A 5 -12.01 52.92 13.41
N SER A 6 -11.80 52.08 14.43
CA SER A 6 -11.14 50.78 14.30
C SER A 6 -12.11 49.79 13.68
N GLN A 7 -11.93 49.48 12.40
CA GLN A 7 -12.66 48.43 11.68
C GLN A 7 -11.99 47.08 11.97
N ARG A 8 -12.68 46.20 12.71
CA ARG A 8 -12.26 44.80 12.90
C ARG A 8 -12.60 44.03 11.63
N ASN A 9 -11.59 43.46 10.98
CA ASN A 9 -11.79 42.55 9.85
C ASN A 9 -12.47 41.27 10.35
N ARG A 10 -13.76 41.15 10.04
CA ARG A 10 -14.56 39.93 10.22
C ARG A 10 -14.25 39.00 9.06
N TRP A 11 -13.56 37.91 9.32
CA TRP A 11 -13.41 36.82 8.36
C TRP A 11 -14.76 36.13 8.21
N THR A 12 -15.49 36.40 7.12
CA THR A 12 -16.63 35.57 6.70
C THR A 12 -16.07 34.45 5.85
N CYS A 13 -16.24 33.21 6.30
CA CYS A 13 -16.10 32.05 5.43
C CYS A 13 -17.29 32.05 4.48
N ASP A 14 -17.09 32.57 3.27
CA ASP A 14 -18.05 32.38 2.20
C ASP A 14 -18.05 30.88 1.85
N THR A 15 -19.06 30.16 2.35
CA THR A 15 -19.39 28.80 1.96
C THR A 15 -20.01 28.82 0.57
N ASP A 16 -19.20 29.03 -0.45
CA ASP A 16 -19.53 28.65 -1.81
C ASP A 16 -18.22 28.33 -2.54
N THR A 17 -17.76 27.09 -2.37
CA THR A 17 -16.71 26.51 -3.20
C THR A 17 -17.29 25.26 -3.86
N SER A 18 -18.12 25.48 -4.88
CA SER A 18 -18.27 24.46 -5.91
C SER A 18 -16.90 24.29 -6.56
N LEU A 19 -16.19 23.23 -6.16
CA LEU A 19 -14.87 22.92 -6.66
C LEU A 19 -14.96 22.72 -8.19
N PRO A 20 -14.07 23.36 -8.98
CA PRO A 20 -14.09 23.23 -10.43
C PRO A 20 -13.92 21.76 -10.83
N THR A 21 -14.84 21.28 -11.66
CA THR A 21 -14.96 19.89 -12.11
C THR A 21 -13.74 19.41 -12.92
N ASP A 22 -12.91 20.32 -13.42
CA ASP A 22 -11.65 20.02 -14.13
C ASP A 22 -10.55 19.41 -13.24
N ILE A 23 -10.69 19.47 -11.91
CA ILE A 23 -9.76 18.81 -10.97
C ILE A 23 -10.11 17.32 -10.81
N MET A 24 -11.28 16.86 -11.27
CA MET A 24 -11.80 15.53 -10.92
C MET A 24 -11.17 14.36 -11.68
N GLU A 25 -10.41 14.57 -12.76
CA GLU A 25 -9.85 13.46 -13.57
C GLU A 25 -8.32 13.39 -13.59
N LYS A 26 -7.62 14.18 -12.76
CA LYS A 26 -6.19 13.97 -12.61
C LYS A 26 -5.98 12.74 -11.73
N LYS A 27 -5.90 11.55 -12.35
CA LYS A 27 -5.57 10.28 -11.70
C LYS A 27 -4.32 10.46 -10.85
N ILE A 28 -4.50 10.62 -9.54
CA ILE A 28 -3.41 10.87 -8.60
C ILE A 28 -2.51 9.63 -8.61
N LYS A 29 -1.26 9.80 -9.04
CA LYS A 29 -0.27 8.73 -9.00
C LYS A 29 0.24 8.58 -7.56
N ILE A 30 -0.12 7.47 -6.92
CA ILE A 30 0.32 7.15 -5.56
C ILE A 30 1.83 6.85 -5.60
N PRO A 31 2.65 7.49 -4.74
CA PRO A 31 4.08 7.18 -4.67
C PRO A 31 4.33 5.73 -4.22
N ARG A 32 5.44 5.15 -4.68
CA ARG A 32 5.84 3.76 -4.38
C ARG A 32 5.78 3.44 -2.89
N SER A 33 6.35 4.30 -2.05
CA SER A 33 6.41 4.10 -0.60
C SER A 33 5.01 3.98 0.01
N PHE A 34 4.10 4.88 -0.33
CA PHE A 34 2.71 4.82 0.13
C PHE A 34 2.01 3.55 -0.35
N LYS A 35 2.25 3.16 -1.62
CA LYS A 35 1.68 1.93 -2.14
C LYS A 35 2.18 0.70 -1.37
N LEU A 36 3.48 0.61 -1.07
CA LEU A 36 4.05 -0.51 -0.34
C LEU A 36 3.63 -0.53 1.14
N LEU A 37 3.44 0.62 1.76
CA LEU A 37 2.86 0.71 3.10
C LEU A 37 1.40 0.22 3.10
N GLU A 38 0.62 0.53 2.06
CA GLU A 38 -0.73 -0.01 1.89
C GLU A 38 -0.71 -1.53 1.73
N GLU A 39 0.18 -2.08 0.89
CA GLU A 39 0.38 -3.53 0.75
C GLU A 39 0.78 -4.18 2.07
N TYR A 40 1.55 -3.49 2.90
CA TYR A 40 1.99 -3.98 4.20
C TYR A 40 0.84 -4.03 5.21
N ASP A 41 -0.01 -3.00 5.22
CA ASP A 41 -1.22 -2.99 6.05
C ASP A 41 -2.15 -4.17 5.68
N TYR A 42 -2.28 -4.51 4.38
CA TYR A 42 -3.01 -5.71 3.95
C TYR A 42 -2.33 -7.02 4.37
N ALA A 43 -1.00 -7.05 4.38
CA ALA A 43 -0.22 -8.24 4.74
C ALA A 43 -0.36 -8.58 6.23
N VAL A 44 -0.32 -7.55 7.10
CA VAL A 44 -0.48 -7.69 8.55
C VAL A 44 -1.94 -7.92 8.95
N GLY A 45 -2.90 -7.63 8.06
CA GLY A 45 -4.32 -7.73 8.37
C GLY A 45 -4.84 -6.57 9.22
N LYS A 46 -4.19 -5.40 9.14
CA LYS A 46 -4.58 -4.21 9.91
C LYS A 46 -6.01 -3.81 9.55
N GLU A 47 -6.82 -3.49 10.55
CA GLU A 47 -8.24 -3.16 10.38
C GLU A 47 -9.06 -4.28 9.69
N ASN A 48 -8.65 -5.54 9.83
CA ASN A 48 -9.26 -6.69 9.13
C ASN A 48 -9.22 -6.58 7.60
N LYS A 49 -8.32 -5.76 7.05
CA LYS A 49 -8.12 -5.61 5.61
C LYS A 49 -7.17 -6.69 5.12
N THR A 50 -7.60 -7.48 4.15
CA THR A 50 -6.73 -8.42 3.43
C THR A 50 -7.06 -8.38 1.95
N LYS A 51 -6.03 -8.44 1.10
CA LYS A 51 -6.24 -8.60 -0.35
C LYS A 51 -6.64 -10.00 -0.75
N ILE A 52 -6.33 -10.98 0.08
CA ILE A 52 -6.57 -12.39 -0.24
C ILE A 52 -7.98 -12.74 0.23
N THR A 53 -8.91 -12.79 -0.72
CA THR A 53 -10.31 -13.10 -0.48
C THR A 53 -10.71 -14.45 -1.08
N GLY A 54 -11.87 -14.97 -0.67
CA GLY A 54 -12.43 -16.21 -1.22
C GLY A 54 -11.64 -17.47 -0.86
N GLN A 55 -11.47 -18.36 -1.84
CA GLN A 55 -10.92 -19.71 -1.67
C GLN A 55 -9.44 -19.73 -1.22
N HIS A 56 -8.71 -18.63 -1.40
CA HIS A 56 -7.29 -18.55 -1.05
C HIS A 56 -7.04 -17.91 0.33
N LYS A 57 -8.10 -17.49 1.03
CA LYS A 57 -7.99 -16.86 2.35
C LYS A 57 -7.31 -17.83 3.33
N GLY A 58 -6.22 -17.36 3.93
CA GLY A 58 -5.42 -18.14 4.88
C GLY A 58 -4.46 -19.15 4.25
N LEU A 59 -4.45 -19.30 2.91
CA LEU A 59 -3.50 -20.17 2.21
C LEU A 59 -2.24 -19.44 1.76
N ILE A 60 -2.28 -18.12 1.68
CA ILE A 60 -1.14 -17.30 1.28
C ILE A 60 -0.88 -16.30 2.41
N ASN A 61 0.36 -16.28 2.89
CA ASN A 61 0.83 -15.28 3.84
C ASN A 61 2.09 -14.65 3.27
N TYR A 62 2.24 -13.35 3.42
CA TYR A 62 3.42 -12.61 2.97
C TYR A 62 3.71 -11.47 3.93
N GLY A 63 4.95 -10.98 3.93
CA GLY A 63 5.40 -9.90 4.79
C GLY A 63 6.77 -9.39 4.37
N LEU A 64 7.25 -8.35 5.06
CA LEU A 64 8.58 -7.81 4.83
C LEU A 64 9.65 -8.80 5.27
N MET A 65 10.75 -8.84 4.52
CA MET A 65 11.96 -9.48 4.99
C MET A 65 12.68 -8.57 6.00
N ASP A 66 13.52 -9.18 6.84
CA ASP A 66 14.31 -8.44 7.82
C ASP A 66 15.19 -7.39 7.13
N TYR A 67 15.12 -6.16 7.64
CA TYR A 67 15.98 -5.08 7.22
C TYR A 67 17.39 -5.33 7.76
N THR A 68 18.29 -5.79 6.91
CA THR A 68 19.71 -5.92 7.23
C THR A 68 20.45 -4.62 6.94
N ARG A 69 21.61 -4.41 7.57
CA ARG A 69 22.47 -3.24 7.31
C ARG A 69 22.88 -3.10 5.83
N GLU A 70 22.84 -4.19 5.08
CA GLU A 70 23.17 -4.25 3.65
C GLU A 70 21.96 -3.93 2.76
N SER A 71 20.74 -4.08 3.28
CA SER A 71 19.52 -3.74 2.56
C SER A 71 19.33 -2.23 2.51
N LYS A 72 19.38 -1.65 1.31
CA LYS A 72 19.21 -0.20 1.10
C LYS A 72 17.74 0.23 1.00
N ASP A 73 16.83 -0.73 0.84
CA ASP A 73 15.40 -0.48 0.66
C ASP A 73 14.57 -1.31 1.67
N PRO A 74 14.01 -0.67 2.72
CA PRO A 74 13.29 -1.38 3.77
C PRO A 74 11.96 -1.98 3.32
N LEU A 75 11.42 -1.55 2.17
CA LEU A 75 10.17 -2.09 1.61
C LEU A 75 10.42 -2.87 0.30
N GLY A 76 11.69 -3.07 -0.05
CA GLY A 76 12.12 -3.64 -1.33
C GLY A 76 12.07 -5.17 -1.38
N SER A 77 12.12 -5.84 -0.22
CA SER A 77 12.23 -7.29 -0.12
C SER A 77 11.14 -7.86 0.76
N TRP A 78 10.41 -8.83 0.22
CA TRP A 78 9.30 -9.49 0.90
C TRP A 78 9.47 -11.00 0.80
N ARG A 79 8.90 -11.71 1.77
CA ARG A 79 8.85 -13.16 1.80
C ARG A 79 7.42 -13.59 2.06
N GLY A 80 7.04 -14.72 1.50
CA GLY A 80 5.78 -15.35 1.83
C GLY A 80 5.82 -16.86 1.76
N ILE A 81 4.71 -17.44 2.20
CA ILE A 81 4.45 -18.86 2.25
C ILE A 81 3.12 -19.10 1.53
N ILE A 82 3.12 -20.12 0.67
CA ILE A 82 1.91 -20.68 0.07
C ILE A 82 1.69 -22.05 0.68
N ILE A 83 0.52 -22.23 1.29
CA ILE A 83 0.04 -23.52 1.77
C ILE A 83 -0.58 -24.25 0.58
N GLY A 84 -0.04 -25.41 0.26
CA GLY A 84 -0.55 -26.27 -0.80
C GLY A 84 -2.01 -26.64 -0.62
N ILE A 85 -2.73 -26.72 -1.75
CA ILE A 85 -4.15 -27.10 -1.75
C ILE A 85 -4.26 -28.59 -1.39
N GLN A 86 -5.04 -28.89 -0.35
CA GLN A 86 -5.31 -30.25 0.11
C GLN A 86 -5.99 -31.09 -0.97
N GLY A 87 -5.62 -32.38 -1.05
CA GLY A 87 -6.15 -33.30 -2.07
C GLY A 87 -5.58 -33.13 -3.49
N LYS A 88 -4.60 -32.24 -3.68
CA LYS A 88 -3.80 -32.13 -4.92
C LYS A 88 -2.38 -32.62 -4.68
N GLN A 89 -1.61 -32.80 -5.74
CA GLN A 89 -0.17 -33.13 -5.67
C GLN A 89 0.66 -32.08 -4.90
N SER A 90 0.17 -30.85 -4.82
CA SER A 90 0.76 -29.79 -4.00
C SER A 90 0.39 -29.88 -2.52
N GLY A 91 -0.54 -30.76 -2.14
CA GLY A 91 -1.02 -30.91 -0.77
C GLY A 91 0.12 -31.27 0.18
N GLU A 92 -0.01 -30.85 1.44
CA GLU A 92 0.98 -31.09 2.51
C GLU A 92 2.33 -30.36 2.35
N LEU A 93 2.53 -29.60 1.27
CA LEU A 93 3.74 -28.81 1.03
C LEU A 93 3.53 -27.34 1.41
N LEU A 94 4.58 -26.75 1.99
CA LEU A 94 4.70 -25.31 2.20
C LEU A 94 5.74 -24.76 1.21
N TYR A 95 5.29 -23.87 0.32
CA TYR A 95 6.18 -23.22 -0.64
C TYR A 95 6.59 -21.86 -0.11
N ASN A 96 7.89 -21.69 0.13
CA ASN A 96 8.45 -20.39 0.45
C ASN A 96 8.67 -19.62 -0.86
N PHE A 97 8.44 -18.32 -0.86
CA PHE A 97 8.81 -17.46 -1.98
C PHE A 97 9.38 -16.14 -1.48
N GLU A 98 10.27 -15.58 -2.29
CA GLU A 98 10.81 -14.24 -2.09
C GLU A 98 10.35 -13.32 -3.22
N VAL A 99 10.09 -12.07 -2.87
CA VAL A 99 9.64 -11.04 -3.80
C VAL A 99 10.58 -9.84 -3.70
N THR A 100 11.09 -9.41 -4.85
CA THR A 100 11.89 -8.19 -4.97
C THR A 100 11.07 -7.12 -5.68
N ILE A 101 10.89 -5.98 -5.02
CA ILE A 101 10.11 -4.86 -5.51
C ILE A 101 11.04 -3.86 -6.22
N PRO A 102 10.90 -3.62 -7.53
CA PRO A 102 11.73 -2.66 -8.24
C PRO A 102 11.41 -1.21 -7.81
N ASN A 103 12.35 -0.29 -8.05
CA ASN A 103 12.22 1.12 -7.66
C ASN A 103 11.08 1.86 -8.37
N ASN A 104 10.65 1.37 -9.52
CA ASN A 104 9.55 1.92 -10.32
C ASN A 104 8.23 1.16 -10.12
N TYR A 105 8.11 0.32 -9.08
CA TYR A 105 6.82 -0.22 -8.65
C TYR A 105 5.86 0.93 -8.28
N PRO A 106 4.56 0.88 -8.62
CA PRO A 106 3.83 -0.25 -9.23
C PRO A 106 3.84 -0.31 -10.76
N ASP A 107 4.56 0.58 -11.45
CA ASP A 107 4.59 0.60 -12.93
C ASP A 107 5.30 -0.64 -13.50
N THR A 108 6.32 -1.14 -12.81
CA THR A 108 6.98 -2.43 -13.13
C THR A 108 6.61 -3.47 -12.09
N PRO A 109 6.26 -4.70 -12.53
CA PRO A 109 5.86 -5.77 -11.63
C PRO A 109 7.02 -6.22 -10.74
N PRO A 110 6.70 -6.79 -9.57
CA PRO A 110 7.70 -7.38 -8.69
C PRO A 110 8.24 -8.70 -9.27
N ILE A 111 9.47 -9.04 -8.88
CA ILE A 111 10.11 -10.31 -9.25
C ILE A 111 9.83 -11.33 -8.15
N VAL A 112 9.22 -12.46 -8.50
CA VAL A 112 8.89 -13.54 -7.54
C VAL A 112 9.76 -14.76 -7.81
N ARG A 113 10.34 -15.35 -6.75
CA ARG A 113 11.14 -16.58 -6.82
C ARG A 113 10.69 -17.55 -5.75
N ILE A 114 10.35 -18.77 -6.15
CA ILE A 114 10.07 -19.86 -5.22
C ILE A 114 11.42 -20.35 -4.64
N LYS A 115 11.45 -20.57 -3.32
CA LYS A 115 12.54 -21.21 -2.60
C LYS A 115 12.16 -22.66 -2.35
N GLY A 116 12.96 -23.56 -2.92
CA GLY A 116 12.91 -25.00 -2.64
C GLY A 116 13.85 -25.39 -1.51
#